data_AF-A0AA37LPS7-F1
#
_entry.id   AF-A0AA37LPS7-F1
#
_cell.length_a   1.000
_cell.length_b   1.000
_cell.length_c   1.000
_cell.angle_alpha   90.00
_cell.angle_beta   90.00
_cell.angle_gamma   90.00
#
_symmetry.space_group_name_H-M   'P 1'
#
loop_
_entity.id
_entity.type
_entity.pdbx_description
1 polymer ?
#
loop_
_entity_poly.entity_id
_entity_poly.type
_entity_poly.pdbx_seq_one_letter_code
_entity_poly.pdbx_strand_id
1 'polypeptide(L)'
;MFFNDDSLYPLEGDISNSRIEGITDQGAGIQILAALKEGVNVTARFFNESHTSFVNLKNPAVVSSKFTSMGGLYDLQIKPDVAAPGSNIFSTMPGRKYGLMSGTSMATPYVAGVAALYISKHGGRAIHGPEFGKRLSARILASCDSVRWYNGNNMTDYDTWAPVFQLGNGLLNATKVLNYRSELSFAKFALNDTVNFVPTHSVNITNNCSNPITYRFCLQAAGGYEVLDDTAAASIKMGPHYTDFVPTDVTPVPNVTFPEGEVTVSPGETKEARFTFEPPKGFNSSAMPLYSGKILVHASNGEELAVPYMGVASDVRKNFKKMFVEDYPSIYSGRGATPIMYKSNFTFNLSYYEQDFPRLQFRLRYGAQILRWDIFEIGWEEKDWGTYPPVPGKGGFVGMAATWDNDRHSVYFDPDFHDEFDIVRGPLTELARDDYNYPPYQAWWLGRLADGQRIKPGNYLMRIAALSPFGDPTKSDHWDIWRHDFEVIDNQTD
;
A
#
# COMPACT_ATOMS: atom_id res chain seq x y z
N MET A 1 -28.64 14.98 -19.60
CA MET A 1 -28.99 13.82 -18.74
C MET A 1 -28.15 12.66 -19.21
N PHE A 2 -27.26 12.15 -18.36
CA PHE A 2 -26.65 10.86 -18.63
C PHE A 2 -27.67 9.78 -18.33
N PHE A 3 -27.87 8.88 -19.29
CA PHE A 3 -28.66 7.68 -19.10
C PHE A 3 -27.73 6.66 -18.44
N ASN A 4 -28.15 6.09 -17.32
CA ASN A 4 -27.57 4.85 -16.84
C ASN A 4 -28.19 3.73 -17.68
N ASP A 5 -27.71 3.56 -18.92
CA ASP A 5 -27.73 2.22 -19.49
C ASP A 5 -26.80 1.36 -18.62
N ASP A 6 -27.03 0.07 -18.49
CA ASP A 6 -26.23 -0.78 -17.59
C ASP A 6 -24.77 -0.98 -18.09
N SER A 7 -24.23 -0.03 -18.87
CA SER A 7 -22.81 0.04 -19.17
C SER A 7 -22.05 0.55 -17.96
N LEU A 8 -20.95 -0.14 -17.65
CA LEU A 8 -20.05 0.29 -16.60
C LEU A 8 -19.32 1.54 -17.05
N TYR A 9 -19.43 2.58 -16.24
CA TYR A 9 -18.48 3.68 -16.31
C TYR A 9 -17.05 3.14 -16.16
N PRO A 10 -16.08 3.61 -16.98
CA PRO A 10 -16.19 4.75 -17.88
C PRO A 10 -16.51 4.37 -19.34
N LEU A 11 -17.36 5.17 -19.98
CA LEU A 11 -17.38 5.28 -21.44
C LEU A 11 -16.05 5.90 -21.91
N GLU A 12 -15.51 5.43 -23.03
CA GLU A 12 -14.34 6.03 -23.67
C GLU A 12 -14.60 7.52 -24.02
N GLY A 13 -13.71 8.40 -23.56
CA GLY A 13 -13.76 9.84 -23.79
C GLY A 13 -13.31 10.64 -22.56
N ASP A 14 -12.62 11.75 -22.78
CA ASP A 14 -12.19 12.67 -21.73
C ASP A 14 -13.39 13.48 -21.20
N ILE A 15 -14.06 12.95 -20.18
CA ILE A 15 -15.19 13.62 -19.54
C ILE A 15 -14.67 14.39 -18.33
N SER A 16 -14.43 15.69 -18.52
CA SER A 16 -14.19 16.60 -17.40
C SER A 16 -15.44 16.63 -16.50
N ASN A 17 -15.31 16.17 -15.26
CA ASN A 17 -16.37 16.17 -14.22
C ASN A 17 -16.78 17.57 -13.73
N SER A 18 -16.40 18.64 -14.45
CA SER A 18 -16.74 20.02 -14.09
C SER A 18 -18.14 20.47 -14.52
N ARG A 19 -18.94 19.62 -15.20
CA ARG A 19 -20.26 20.02 -15.77
C ARG A 19 -21.37 18.95 -15.73
N ILE A 20 -21.42 18.11 -14.70
CA ILE A 20 -22.58 17.23 -14.51
C ILE A 20 -23.68 18.04 -13.78
N GLU A 21 -24.68 18.50 -14.53
CA GLU A 21 -25.80 19.30 -13.98
C GLU A 21 -26.93 18.44 -13.36
N GLY A 22 -26.89 17.11 -13.51
CA GLY A 22 -27.81 16.19 -12.83
C GLY A 22 -27.73 14.74 -13.31
N ILE A 23 -28.03 13.81 -12.40
CA ILE A 23 -28.10 12.35 -12.62
C ILE A 23 -29.53 11.89 -12.25
N THR A 24 -30.10 10.97 -13.03
CA THR A 24 -31.40 10.33 -12.75
C THR A 24 -31.22 8.81 -12.73
N ASP A 25 -32.08 8.07 -12.00
CA ASP A 25 -32.04 6.61 -12.02
C ASP A 25 -32.55 6.02 -13.35
N GLN A 26 -32.15 4.78 -13.64
CA GLN A 26 -32.48 4.07 -14.89
C GLN A 26 -33.99 3.95 -15.12
N GLY A 27 -34.79 3.73 -14.08
CA GLY A 27 -36.24 3.59 -14.20
C GLY A 27 -36.88 4.88 -14.69
N ALA A 28 -36.50 6.00 -14.08
CA ALA A 28 -36.89 7.33 -14.54
C ALA A 28 -36.39 7.61 -15.98
N GLY A 29 -35.15 7.22 -16.30
CA GLY A 29 -34.58 7.36 -17.65
C GLY A 29 -35.34 6.56 -18.72
N ILE A 30 -35.69 5.30 -18.45
CA ILE A 30 -36.49 4.44 -19.34
C ILE A 30 -37.87 5.05 -19.56
N GLN A 31 -38.52 5.54 -18.51
CA GLN A 31 -39.82 6.19 -18.61
C GLN A 31 -39.75 7.49 -19.43
N ILE A 32 -38.69 8.29 -19.26
CA ILE A 32 -38.44 9.48 -20.07
C ILE A 32 -38.27 9.10 -21.55
N LEU A 33 -37.47 8.07 -21.86
CA LEU A 33 -37.26 7.61 -23.23
C LEU A 33 -38.52 7.00 -23.87
N ALA A 34 -39.31 6.26 -23.09
CA ALA A 34 -40.59 5.71 -23.55
C ALA A 34 -41.58 6.85 -23.87
N ALA A 35 -41.71 7.83 -22.99
CA ALA A 35 -42.54 9.01 -23.21
C ALA A 35 -42.10 9.80 -24.47
N LEU A 36 -40.79 10.01 -24.66
CA LEU A 36 -40.26 10.66 -25.86
C LEU A 36 -40.56 9.88 -27.14
N LYS A 37 -40.46 8.53 -27.12
CA LYS A 37 -40.82 7.67 -28.26
C LYS A 37 -42.31 7.73 -28.62
N GLU A 38 -43.17 7.96 -27.64
CA GLU A 38 -44.61 8.17 -27.82
C GLU A 38 -44.96 9.61 -28.26
N GLY A 39 -43.95 10.46 -28.50
CA GLY A 39 -44.14 11.84 -28.90
C GLY A 39 -44.57 12.76 -27.76
N VAL A 40 -44.45 12.31 -26.50
CA VAL A 40 -44.73 13.13 -25.32
C VAL A 40 -43.61 14.15 -25.14
N ASN A 41 -43.99 15.41 -24.89
CA ASN A 41 -43.03 16.46 -24.60
C ASN A 41 -42.53 16.33 -23.15
N VAL A 42 -41.29 15.87 -22.96
CA VAL A 42 -40.67 15.73 -21.64
C VAL A 42 -39.90 16.99 -21.29
N THR A 43 -40.32 17.68 -20.23
CA THR A 43 -39.62 18.87 -19.72
C THR A 43 -38.81 18.51 -18.48
N ALA A 44 -37.49 18.72 -18.54
CA ALA A 44 -36.62 18.66 -17.38
C ALA A 44 -36.38 20.08 -16.85
N ARG A 45 -36.51 20.26 -15.54
CA ARG A 45 -36.18 21.53 -14.87
C ARG A 45 -35.06 21.29 -13.88
N PHE A 46 -33.90 21.85 -14.17
CA PHE A 46 -32.79 21.93 -13.24
C PHE A 46 -32.92 23.24 -12.46
N PHE A 47 -33.00 23.14 -11.14
CA PHE A 47 -33.06 24.32 -10.28
C PHE A 47 -31.64 24.83 -10.04
N ASN A 48 -31.44 26.14 -9.89
CA ASN A 48 -30.11 26.67 -9.59
C ASN A 48 -29.54 26.09 -8.27
N GLU A 49 -30.42 25.63 -7.38
CA GLU A 49 -30.08 24.91 -6.13
C GLU A 49 -29.56 23.48 -6.38
N SER A 50 -29.92 22.85 -7.52
CA SER A 50 -29.53 21.48 -7.87
C SER A 50 -28.05 21.33 -8.26
N HIS A 51 -27.32 22.44 -8.46
CA HIS A 51 -25.85 22.44 -8.55
C HIS A 51 -25.16 22.01 -7.23
N THR A 52 -25.89 21.94 -6.12
CA THR A 52 -25.34 21.65 -4.79
C THR A 52 -25.81 20.31 -4.21
N SER A 53 -26.70 19.58 -4.90
CA SER A 53 -27.31 18.37 -4.35
C SER A 53 -27.61 17.37 -5.46
N PHE A 54 -26.86 16.28 -5.50
CA PHE A 54 -27.24 15.10 -6.27
C PHE A 54 -28.39 14.39 -5.52
N VAL A 55 -29.54 14.27 -6.18
CA VAL A 55 -30.66 13.46 -5.70
C VAL A 55 -30.56 12.05 -6.27
N ASN A 56 -31.04 11.04 -5.54
CA ASN A 56 -31.14 9.66 -6.02
C ASN A 56 -29.80 8.96 -6.35
N LEU A 57 -28.72 9.28 -5.62
CA LEU A 57 -27.52 8.43 -5.62
C LEU A 57 -27.86 7.09 -4.95
N LYS A 58 -28.39 6.15 -5.74
CA LYS A 58 -28.48 4.76 -5.33
C LYS A 58 -27.05 4.27 -5.19
N ASN A 59 -26.60 4.02 -3.96
CA ASN A 59 -25.25 3.50 -3.73
C ASN A 59 -25.21 2.09 -4.35
N PRO A 60 -24.52 1.89 -5.48
CA PRO A 60 -24.79 0.74 -6.33
C PRO A 60 -24.33 -0.58 -5.70
N ALA A 61 -23.38 -0.55 -4.76
CA ALA A 61 -22.97 -1.69 -3.95
C ALA A 61 -22.06 -1.29 -2.78
N VAL A 62 -21.89 -2.19 -1.81
CA VAL A 62 -20.84 -2.11 -0.79
C VAL A 62 -19.61 -2.85 -1.32
N VAL A 63 -18.74 -2.12 -2.03
CA VAL A 63 -17.58 -2.67 -2.73
C VAL A 63 -16.34 -1.78 -2.55
N SER A 64 -15.17 -2.28 -2.96
CA SER A 64 -13.92 -1.53 -2.95
C SER A 64 -13.94 -0.35 -3.94
N SER A 65 -13.16 0.70 -3.66
CA SER A 65 -12.92 1.77 -4.64
C SER A 65 -11.82 1.36 -5.63
N LYS A 66 -11.96 1.68 -6.92
CA LYS A 66 -10.93 1.47 -7.97
C LYS A 66 -9.63 2.28 -7.77
N PHE A 67 -9.41 2.90 -6.63
CA PHE A 67 -8.17 3.63 -6.32
C PHE A 67 -7.58 3.21 -4.97
N THR A 68 -8.22 2.28 -4.24
CA THR A 68 -7.74 1.86 -2.92
C THR A 68 -6.43 1.08 -3.02
N SER A 69 -5.35 1.62 -2.49
CA SER A 69 -4.07 0.91 -2.46
C SER A 69 -4.22 -0.47 -1.81
N MET A 70 -3.58 -1.47 -2.41
CA MET A 70 -3.58 -2.84 -1.92
C MET A 70 -2.24 -3.17 -1.29
N GLY A 71 -2.25 -3.99 -0.24
CA GLY A 71 -1.04 -4.55 0.36
C GLY A 71 -0.63 -5.89 -0.26
N GLY A 72 0.18 -6.70 0.42
CA GLY A 72 0.84 -6.44 1.71
C GLY A 72 1.98 -5.41 1.63
N LEU A 73 2.65 -5.15 2.75
CA LEU A 73 3.91 -4.42 2.76
C LEU A 73 5.06 -5.30 2.22
N TYR A 74 6.27 -4.73 2.07
CA TYR A 74 7.45 -5.43 1.56
C TYR A 74 7.90 -6.61 2.43
N ASP A 75 7.48 -6.66 3.69
CA ASP A 75 7.74 -7.73 4.64
C ASP A 75 6.52 -8.63 4.85
N LEU A 76 5.54 -8.54 3.94
CA LEU A 76 4.27 -9.25 3.99
C LEU A 76 3.41 -8.93 5.22
N GLN A 77 3.66 -7.81 5.91
CA GLN A 77 2.72 -7.32 6.91
C GLN A 77 1.40 -6.89 6.25
N ILE A 78 0.30 -7.20 6.94
CA ILE A 78 -1.05 -7.00 6.43
C ILE A 78 -1.36 -5.50 6.36
N LYS A 79 -1.68 -5.00 5.16
CA LYS A 79 -2.31 -3.70 4.92
C LYS A 79 -3.29 -3.78 3.74
N PRO A 80 -4.33 -2.92 3.67
CA PRO A 80 -4.74 -1.97 4.70
C PRO A 80 -5.29 -2.67 5.97
N ASP A 81 -5.58 -1.92 7.04
CA ASP A 81 -6.11 -2.53 8.29
C ASP A 81 -7.64 -2.72 8.24
N VAL A 82 -8.35 -1.74 7.70
CA VAL A 82 -9.81 -1.63 7.71
C VAL A 82 -10.27 -0.80 6.51
N ALA A 83 -11.46 -1.10 5.98
CA ALA A 83 -12.13 -0.31 4.97
C ALA A 83 -13.25 0.55 5.58
N ALA A 84 -13.48 1.72 4.99
CA ALA A 84 -14.57 2.62 5.36
C ALA A 84 -15.06 3.37 4.11
N PRO A 85 -16.25 3.99 4.15
CA PRO A 85 -16.77 4.76 3.02
C PRO A 85 -15.80 5.88 2.60
N GLY A 86 -15.33 5.80 1.35
CA GLY A 86 -14.36 6.77 0.80
C GLY A 86 -14.67 7.26 -0.61
N SER A 87 -15.74 6.76 -1.26
CA SER A 87 -16.14 7.20 -2.60
C SER A 87 -17.35 8.12 -2.52
N ASN A 88 -17.32 9.23 -3.26
CA ASN A 88 -18.41 10.20 -3.37
C ASN A 88 -18.94 10.65 -2.00
N ILE A 89 -18.03 11.00 -1.10
CA ILE A 89 -18.35 11.47 0.25
C ILE A 89 -18.69 12.95 0.19
N PHE A 90 -19.93 13.29 0.57
CA PHE A 90 -20.38 14.68 0.68
C PHE A 90 -19.89 15.29 1.99
N SER A 91 -19.12 16.38 1.89
CA SER A 91 -18.56 17.05 3.08
C SER A 91 -18.32 18.54 2.85
N THR A 92 -17.81 19.21 3.89
CA THR A 92 -17.50 20.65 3.91
C THR A 92 -16.26 21.00 3.11
N MET A 93 -16.28 22.17 2.46
CA MET A 93 -15.18 22.73 1.65
C MET A 93 -14.90 24.19 2.05
N PRO A 94 -13.70 24.73 1.76
CA PRO A 94 -13.37 26.14 2.03
C PRO A 94 -14.37 27.12 1.43
N GLY A 95 -14.59 28.24 2.13
CA GLY A 95 -15.52 29.29 1.68
C GLY A 95 -16.99 29.00 1.95
N ARG A 96 -17.31 28.23 3.01
CA ARG A 96 -18.69 27.84 3.39
C ARG A 96 -19.39 27.01 2.31
N LYS A 97 -18.63 26.15 1.63
CA LYS A 97 -19.12 25.30 0.55
C LYS A 97 -19.23 23.86 1.01
N TYR A 98 -19.90 23.05 0.19
CA TYR A 98 -19.92 21.60 0.31
C TYR A 98 -19.57 20.98 -1.04
N GLY A 99 -19.08 19.75 -1.04
CA GLY A 99 -18.71 19.04 -2.26
C GLY A 99 -18.60 17.53 -2.04
N LEU A 100 -18.56 16.79 -3.15
CA LEU A 100 -18.24 15.37 -3.17
C LEU A 100 -16.75 15.20 -3.44
N MET A 101 -16.10 14.36 -2.65
CA MET A 101 -14.74 13.91 -2.92
C MET A 101 -14.64 12.40 -2.75
N SER A 102 -13.69 11.80 -3.46
CA SER A 102 -13.37 10.38 -3.39
C SER A 102 -11.90 10.22 -3.01
N GLY A 103 -11.61 9.29 -2.10
CA GLY A 103 -10.26 8.99 -1.67
C GLY A 103 -10.23 8.20 -0.37
N THR A 104 -9.14 7.48 -0.13
CA THR A 104 -8.83 6.93 1.20
C THR A 104 -8.67 8.05 2.23
N SER A 105 -8.32 9.27 1.80
CA SER A 105 -8.38 10.50 2.60
C SER A 105 -9.79 10.86 3.10
N MET A 106 -10.87 10.35 2.48
CA MET A 106 -12.25 10.50 2.95
C MET A 106 -12.69 9.32 3.84
N ALA A 107 -12.16 8.11 3.58
CA ALA A 107 -12.37 6.96 4.47
C ALA A 107 -11.69 7.15 5.84
N THR A 108 -10.51 7.76 5.87
CA THR A 108 -9.73 8.01 7.09
C THR A 108 -10.51 8.80 8.17
N PRO A 109 -11.10 9.98 7.88
CA PRO A 109 -11.87 10.72 8.87
C PRO A 109 -13.15 9.99 9.32
N TYR A 110 -13.71 9.08 8.51
CA TYR A 110 -14.82 8.22 8.96
C TYR A 110 -14.38 7.29 10.09
N VAL A 111 -13.25 6.59 9.92
CA VAL A 111 -12.68 5.73 10.97
C VAL A 111 -12.31 6.54 12.22
N ALA A 112 -11.72 7.73 12.04
CA ALA A 112 -11.41 8.64 13.15
C ALA A 112 -12.68 9.08 13.91
N GLY A 113 -13.78 9.33 13.20
CA GLY A 113 -15.07 9.64 13.81
C GLY A 113 -15.63 8.49 14.66
N VAL A 114 -15.55 7.25 14.17
CA VAL A 114 -15.96 6.05 14.95
C VAL A 114 -15.09 5.89 16.20
N ALA A 115 -13.78 6.09 16.08
CA ALA A 115 -12.87 6.10 17.22
C ALA A 115 -13.24 7.17 18.26
N ALA A 116 -13.57 8.39 17.81
CA ALA A 116 -14.02 9.47 18.67
C ALA A 116 -15.35 9.16 19.38
N LEU A 117 -16.30 8.52 18.69
CA LEU A 117 -17.56 8.05 19.30
C LEU A 117 -17.30 7.02 20.41
N TYR A 118 -16.36 6.09 20.19
CA TYR A 118 -15.96 5.13 21.21
C TYR A 118 -15.35 5.84 22.43
N ILE A 119 -14.42 6.79 22.20
CA ILE A 119 -13.80 7.59 23.25
C ILE A 119 -14.84 8.38 24.04
N SER A 120 -15.82 8.98 23.38
CA SER A 120 -16.90 9.73 24.01
C SER A 120 -17.76 8.85 24.93
N LYS A 121 -18.07 7.63 24.49
CA LYS A 121 -18.92 6.69 25.23
C LYS A 121 -18.20 5.94 26.35
N HIS A 122 -16.96 5.53 26.13
CA HIS A 122 -16.23 4.61 27.00
C HIS A 122 -14.99 5.22 27.65
N GLY A 123 -14.65 6.47 27.33
CA GLY A 123 -13.42 7.13 27.75
C GLY A 123 -12.21 6.85 26.86
N GLY A 124 -11.21 7.72 26.97
CA GLY A 124 -9.95 7.63 26.24
C GLY A 124 -8.76 7.19 27.10
N ARG A 125 -7.55 7.56 26.67
CA ARG A 125 -6.28 7.24 27.33
C ARG A 125 -6.24 7.55 28.84
N ALA A 126 -6.93 8.61 29.28
CA ALA A 126 -6.98 8.99 30.69
C ALA A 126 -7.67 7.92 31.58
N ILE A 127 -8.66 7.20 31.05
CA ILE A 127 -9.35 6.11 31.78
C ILE A 127 -8.62 4.78 31.60
N HIS A 128 -8.04 4.58 30.42
CA HIS A 128 -7.61 3.27 29.94
C HIS A 128 -6.09 3.04 29.94
N GLY A 129 -5.32 4.06 30.30
CA GLY A 129 -3.87 3.98 30.38
C GLY A 129 -3.16 4.08 29.01
N PRO A 130 -1.81 3.94 29.00
CA PRO A 130 -0.98 4.22 27.83
C PRO A 130 -1.23 3.30 26.63
N GLU A 131 -1.67 2.07 26.85
CA GLU A 131 -1.94 1.09 25.78
C GLU A 131 -3.29 1.29 25.08
N PHE A 132 -4.09 2.28 25.50
CA PHE A 132 -5.41 2.57 24.95
C PHE A 132 -5.45 2.63 23.42
N GLY A 133 -4.44 3.26 22.80
CA GLY A 133 -4.38 3.39 21.35
C GLY A 133 -4.36 2.03 20.65
N LYS A 134 -3.46 1.12 21.06
CA LYS A 134 -3.36 -0.24 20.49
C LYS A 134 -4.64 -1.03 20.71
N ARG A 135 -5.24 -0.92 21.89
CA ARG A 135 -6.49 -1.58 22.23
C ARG A 135 -7.67 -1.11 21.39
N LEU A 136 -7.81 0.21 21.20
CA LEU A 136 -8.84 0.79 20.33
C LEU A 136 -8.62 0.38 18.86
N SER A 137 -7.37 0.37 18.39
CA SER A 137 -7.04 -0.16 17.07
C SER A 137 -7.49 -1.62 16.93
N ALA A 138 -7.10 -2.52 17.84
CA ALA A 138 -7.51 -3.93 17.81
C ALA A 138 -9.04 -4.09 17.81
N ARG A 139 -9.75 -3.27 18.59
CA ARG A 139 -11.22 -3.25 18.61
C ARG A 139 -11.84 -2.83 17.28
N ILE A 140 -11.31 -1.78 16.65
CA ILE A 140 -11.75 -1.32 15.32
C ILE A 140 -11.51 -2.43 14.29
N LEU A 141 -10.30 -2.99 14.26
CA LEU A 141 -9.94 -4.07 13.34
C LEU A 141 -10.87 -5.27 13.54
N ALA A 142 -11.12 -5.70 14.77
CA ALA A 142 -11.97 -6.86 15.06
C ALA A 142 -13.44 -6.68 14.67
N SER A 143 -13.90 -5.43 14.56
CA SER A 143 -15.31 -5.05 14.40
C SER A 143 -15.68 -4.75 12.95
N CYS A 144 -15.14 -5.52 12.00
CA CYS A 144 -15.31 -5.28 10.57
C CYS A 144 -16.15 -6.40 9.93
N ASP A 145 -16.97 -6.03 8.95
CA ASP A 145 -17.82 -6.94 8.18
C ASP A 145 -17.16 -7.30 6.84
N SER A 146 -17.32 -8.55 6.41
CA SER A 146 -16.83 -8.99 5.10
C SER A 146 -17.65 -8.40 3.97
N VAL A 147 -16.99 -8.06 2.87
CA VAL A 147 -17.62 -7.55 1.66
C VAL A 147 -17.18 -8.40 0.47
N ARG A 148 -18.01 -8.47 -0.56
CA ARG A 148 -17.71 -9.27 -1.77
C ARG A 148 -16.56 -8.64 -2.55
N TRP A 149 -15.82 -9.50 -3.26
CA TRP A 149 -14.76 -9.08 -4.15
C TRP A 149 -15.28 -8.09 -5.18
N TYR A 150 -14.48 -7.08 -5.49
CA TYR A 150 -14.72 -6.19 -6.61
C TYR A 150 -13.39 -5.77 -7.22
N ASN A 151 -13.29 -5.86 -8.54
CA ASN A 151 -12.09 -5.55 -9.31
C ASN A 151 -12.02 -4.08 -9.75
N GLY A 152 -12.93 -3.20 -9.30
CA GLY A 152 -12.89 -1.79 -9.71
C GLY A 152 -13.40 -1.50 -11.13
N ASN A 153 -13.74 -2.53 -11.91
CA ASN A 153 -14.09 -2.41 -13.33
C ASN A 153 -15.55 -2.74 -13.60
N ASN A 154 -16.00 -3.90 -13.10
CA ASN A 154 -17.32 -4.43 -13.36
C ASN A 154 -17.92 -5.04 -12.10
N MET A 155 -19.24 -5.04 -12.01
CA MET A 155 -19.97 -5.61 -10.87
C MET A 155 -20.08 -7.14 -10.96
N THR A 156 -19.11 -7.81 -11.59
CA THR A 156 -19.09 -9.28 -11.64
C THR A 156 -18.92 -9.82 -10.23
N ASP A 157 -19.85 -10.66 -9.80
CA ASP A 157 -19.71 -11.41 -8.57
C ASP A 157 -18.90 -12.68 -8.86
N TYR A 158 -17.69 -12.74 -8.30
CA TYR A 158 -16.81 -13.91 -8.38
C TYR A 158 -17.13 -14.96 -7.29
N ASP A 159 -18.26 -14.80 -6.60
CA ASP A 159 -18.69 -15.59 -5.44
C ASP A 159 -17.59 -15.78 -4.38
N THR A 160 -16.82 -14.71 -4.16
CA THR A 160 -15.73 -14.73 -3.17
C THR A 160 -15.68 -13.43 -2.37
N TRP A 161 -15.10 -13.53 -1.18
CA TRP A 161 -14.88 -12.38 -0.31
C TRP A 161 -13.70 -11.55 -0.82
N ALA A 162 -13.78 -10.23 -0.62
CA ALA A 162 -12.65 -9.35 -0.86
C ALA A 162 -11.49 -9.74 0.07
N PRO A 163 -10.26 -9.87 -0.47
CA PRO A 163 -9.12 -10.32 0.30
C PRO A 163 -8.65 -9.23 1.26
N VAL A 164 -7.96 -9.67 2.30
CA VAL A 164 -7.45 -8.77 3.35
C VAL A 164 -6.45 -7.76 2.79
N PHE A 165 -5.66 -8.14 1.80
CA PHE A 165 -4.75 -7.21 1.17
C PHE A 165 -5.44 -6.17 0.28
N GLN A 166 -6.75 -6.30 0.01
CA GLN A 166 -7.56 -5.27 -0.66
C GLN A 166 -8.26 -4.35 0.34
N LEU A 167 -8.92 -4.89 1.37
CA LEU A 167 -9.81 -4.14 2.26
C LEU A 167 -9.54 -4.32 3.76
N GLY A 168 -8.38 -4.90 4.11
CA GLY A 168 -8.03 -5.21 5.48
C GLY A 168 -9.01 -6.20 6.08
N ASN A 169 -9.40 -6.00 7.34
CA ASN A 169 -10.40 -6.87 7.95
C ASN A 169 -11.84 -6.58 7.47
N GLY A 170 -12.04 -5.78 6.43
CA GLY A 170 -13.34 -5.48 5.81
C GLY A 170 -13.91 -4.12 6.22
N LEU A 171 -15.22 -3.93 5.98
CA LEU A 171 -15.90 -2.67 6.23
C LEU A 171 -16.13 -2.45 7.73
N LEU A 172 -15.68 -1.31 8.25
CA LEU A 172 -15.85 -0.95 9.66
C LEU A 172 -17.33 -0.92 10.08
N ASN A 173 -17.68 -1.69 11.11
CA ASN A 173 -18.99 -1.65 11.74
C ASN A 173 -18.94 -0.85 13.06
N ALA A 174 -19.41 0.40 13.00
CA ALA A 174 -19.42 1.29 14.16
C ALA A 174 -20.26 0.76 15.32
N THR A 175 -21.35 0.03 15.05
CA THR A 175 -22.21 -0.55 16.09
C THR A 175 -21.47 -1.62 16.87
N LYS A 176 -20.73 -2.51 16.19
CA LYS A 176 -19.85 -3.49 16.84
C LYS A 176 -18.80 -2.79 17.71
N VAL A 177 -18.11 -1.78 17.16
CA VAL A 177 -17.12 -0.97 17.91
C VAL A 177 -17.74 -0.29 19.13
N LEU A 178 -18.99 0.18 19.10
CA LEU A 178 -19.56 0.92 20.22
C LEU A 178 -20.21 0.03 21.29
N ASN A 179 -20.71 -1.15 20.91
CA ASN A 179 -21.64 -1.89 21.76
C ASN A 179 -21.14 -3.27 22.20
N TYR A 180 -20.22 -3.90 21.45
CA TYR A 180 -19.75 -5.23 21.83
C TYR A 180 -18.93 -5.22 23.12
N ARG A 181 -19.10 -6.26 23.93
CA ARG A 181 -18.46 -6.41 25.24
C ARG A 181 -17.33 -7.44 25.23
N SER A 182 -17.33 -8.35 24.26
CA SER A 182 -16.13 -9.13 23.95
C SER A 182 -15.05 -8.21 23.38
N GLU A 183 -13.82 -8.43 23.82
CA GLU A 183 -12.66 -7.67 23.35
C GLU A 183 -11.55 -8.62 22.92
N LEU A 184 -10.96 -8.35 21.75
CA LEU A 184 -9.85 -9.11 21.20
C LEU A 184 -8.57 -8.27 21.24
N SER A 185 -7.49 -8.85 21.76
CA SER A 185 -6.13 -8.33 21.63
C SER A 185 -5.30 -9.33 20.84
N PHE A 186 -4.76 -8.90 19.69
CA PHE A 186 -4.03 -9.74 18.76
C PHE A 186 -3.08 -8.91 17.89
N ALA A 187 -2.04 -9.58 17.36
CA ALA A 187 -1.38 -9.14 16.14
C ALA A 187 -2.15 -9.73 14.95
N LYS A 188 -2.24 -8.99 13.83
CA LYS A 188 -2.81 -9.54 12.58
C LYS A 188 -2.01 -10.78 12.17
N PHE A 189 -2.67 -11.82 11.66
CA PHE A 189 -2.01 -13.10 11.37
C PHE A 189 -1.27 -13.03 10.02
N ALA A 190 -0.15 -12.30 9.99
CA ALA A 190 0.77 -12.29 8.88
C ALA A 190 1.52 -13.64 8.86
N LEU A 191 1.04 -14.57 8.03
CA LEU A 191 1.56 -15.93 7.91
C LEU A 191 2.89 -15.97 7.13
N ASN A 192 3.21 -14.88 6.44
CA ASN A 192 4.42 -14.69 5.64
C ASN A 192 4.47 -15.61 4.40
N ASP A 193 5.67 -15.80 3.84
CA ASP A 193 5.94 -16.67 2.69
C ASP A 193 6.25 -18.11 3.12
N THR A 194 6.52 -19.03 2.18
CA THR A 194 6.73 -20.45 2.52
C THR A 194 8.08 -20.73 3.20
N VAL A 195 9.04 -19.83 3.10
CA VAL A 195 10.39 -19.97 3.69
C VAL A 195 10.44 -19.34 5.08
N ASN A 196 9.82 -18.19 5.25
CA ASN A 196 9.78 -17.40 6.49
C ASN A 196 8.42 -17.55 7.20
N PHE A 197 7.74 -18.68 6.97
CA PHE A 197 6.39 -18.95 7.42
C PHE A 197 6.25 -18.83 8.95
N VAL A 198 5.19 -18.16 9.39
CA VAL A 198 4.85 -18.03 10.82
C VAL A 198 3.62 -18.89 11.12
N PRO A 199 3.80 -20.10 11.67
CA PRO A 199 2.71 -21.08 11.78
C PRO A 199 1.73 -20.78 12.92
N THR A 200 2.22 -20.27 14.05
CA THR A 200 1.41 -20.14 15.27
C THR A 200 1.05 -18.70 15.54
N HIS A 201 -0.23 -18.45 15.76
CA HIS A 201 -0.78 -17.15 16.11
C HIS A 201 -1.76 -17.29 17.27
N SER A 202 -2.03 -16.22 17.99
CA SER A 202 -3.00 -16.23 19.07
C SER A 202 -3.81 -14.94 19.19
N VAL A 203 -4.98 -15.08 19.82
CA VAL A 203 -5.84 -13.98 20.23
C VAL A 203 -6.14 -14.10 21.71
N ASN A 204 -5.98 -13.00 22.43
CA ASN A 204 -6.46 -12.89 23.80
C ASN A 204 -7.89 -12.34 23.77
N ILE A 205 -8.82 -13.10 24.36
CA ILE A 205 -10.25 -12.81 24.39
C ILE A 205 -10.61 -12.39 25.81
N THR A 206 -11.07 -11.15 25.97
CA THR A 206 -11.54 -10.63 27.26
C THR A 206 -13.05 -10.51 27.26
N ASN A 207 -13.71 -11.09 28.27
CA ASN A 207 -15.15 -11.03 28.42
C ASN A 207 -15.55 -9.90 29.37
N ASN A 208 -16.03 -8.76 28.84
CA ASN A 208 -16.56 -7.67 29.65
C ASN A 208 -18.08 -7.77 29.90
N CYS A 209 -18.71 -8.93 29.68
CA CYS A 209 -20.11 -9.20 30.03
C CYS A 209 -20.26 -9.60 31.49
N SER A 210 -21.51 -9.73 31.97
CA SER A 210 -21.82 -10.18 33.33
C SER A 210 -21.91 -11.71 33.48
N ASN A 211 -22.02 -12.45 32.37
CA ASN A 211 -22.13 -13.91 32.35
C ASN A 211 -20.95 -14.53 31.58
N PRO A 212 -20.59 -15.80 31.84
CA PRO A 212 -19.62 -16.52 31.02
C PRO A 212 -20.04 -16.53 29.54
N ILE A 213 -19.08 -16.32 28.65
CA ILE A 213 -19.29 -16.35 27.20
C ILE A 213 -18.43 -17.46 26.60
N THR A 214 -19.07 -18.32 25.82
CA THR A 214 -18.42 -19.33 25.01
C THR A 214 -18.15 -18.81 23.60
N TYR A 215 -16.92 -18.97 23.11
CA TYR A 215 -16.45 -18.55 21.80
C TYR A 215 -16.15 -19.76 20.91
N ARG A 216 -16.64 -19.70 19.67
CA ARG A 216 -16.38 -20.65 18.58
C ARG A 216 -15.68 -19.96 17.42
N PHE A 217 -14.84 -20.70 16.72
CA PHE A 217 -14.01 -20.17 15.65
C PHE A 217 -14.31 -20.85 14.32
N CYS A 218 -14.27 -20.10 13.23
CA CYS A 218 -14.26 -20.68 11.89
C CYS A 218 -13.33 -19.91 10.96
N LEU A 219 -12.83 -20.59 9.93
CA LEU A 219 -12.02 -20.00 8.87
C LEU A 219 -12.95 -19.50 7.76
N GLN A 220 -12.86 -18.22 7.42
CA GLN A 220 -13.47 -17.65 6.22
C GLN A 220 -12.36 -17.29 5.24
N ALA A 221 -12.19 -18.10 4.20
CA ALA A 221 -11.26 -17.79 3.11
C ALA A 221 -11.79 -16.66 2.23
N ALA A 222 -10.89 -15.83 1.70
CA ALA A 222 -11.18 -14.83 0.68
C ALA A 222 -10.48 -15.20 -0.64
N GLY A 223 -10.82 -14.49 -1.73
CA GLY A 223 -10.26 -14.78 -3.05
C GLY A 223 -8.74 -14.75 -3.07
N GLY A 224 -8.14 -15.72 -3.77
CA GLY A 224 -6.70 -15.77 -4.01
C GLY A 224 -6.29 -15.00 -5.25
N TYR A 225 -5.01 -14.65 -5.37
CA TYR A 225 -4.49 -13.94 -6.54
C TYR A 225 -3.07 -14.38 -6.86
N GLU A 226 -2.76 -14.61 -8.13
CA GLU A 226 -1.38 -14.84 -8.59
C GLU A 226 -0.74 -13.51 -8.97
N VAL A 227 0.40 -13.19 -8.36
CA VAL A 227 1.03 -11.88 -8.55
C VAL A 227 2.01 -11.86 -9.71
N LEU A 228 2.55 -13.00 -10.15
CA LEU A 228 3.53 -13.07 -11.23
C LEU A 228 2.96 -13.77 -12.48
N ASP A 229 3.29 -13.22 -13.65
CA ASP A 229 3.04 -13.86 -14.95
C ASP A 229 4.02 -15.01 -15.20
N ASP A 230 3.54 -16.04 -15.90
CA ASP A 230 4.31 -17.23 -16.27
C ASP A 230 5.22 -17.00 -17.49
N THR A 231 5.66 -15.76 -17.73
CA THR A 231 6.57 -15.42 -18.82
C THR A 231 8.01 -15.39 -18.35
N ALA A 232 8.98 -15.63 -19.26
CA ALA A 232 10.41 -15.69 -18.94
C ALA A 232 11.00 -14.41 -18.31
N ALA A 233 10.28 -13.28 -18.38
CA ALA A 233 10.62 -12.01 -17.75
C ALA A 233 9.95 -11.79 -16.37
N ALA A 234 9.06 -12.70 -15.93
CA ALA A 234 8.26 -12.62 -14.71
C ALA A 234 7.74 -11.20 -14.45
N SER A 235 6.95 -10.65 -15.38
CA SER A 235 6.25 -9.39 -15.12
C SER A 235 5.28 -9.60 -13.95
N ILE A 236 5.22 -8.64 -13.04
CA ILE A 236 4.19 -8.65 -12.00
C ILE A 236 2.86 -8.39 -12.72
N LYS A 237 1.88 -9.29 -12.55
CA LYS A 237 0.50 -9.21 -13.07
C LYS A 237 -0.25 -7.94 -12.66
N MET A 238 0.38 -7.11 -11.82
CA MET A 238 -0.20 -5.90 -11.27
C MET A 238 0.63 -4.67 -11.66
N GLY A 239 0.35 -4.17 -12.86
CA GLY A 239 0.38 -2.74 -13.13
C GLY A 239 -0.82 -2.04 -12.46
N PRO A 240 -0.88 -0.71 -12.48
CA PRO A 240 -1.77 0.11 -11.62
C PRO A 240 -3.25 0.16 -12.04
N HIS A 241 -3.66 -0.79 -12.87
CA HIS A 241 -5.05 -0.97 -13.21
C HIS A 241 -5.57 -2.23 -12.53
N TYR A 242 -6.56 -2.05 -11.66
CA TYR A 242 -7.36 -3.13 -11.06
C TYR A 242 -8.00 -4.06 -12.11
N THR A 243 -7.85 -3.77 -13.40
CA THR A 243 -8.52 -4.43 -14.52
C THR A 243 -8.18 -5.91 -14.64
N ASP A 244 -6.98 -6.30 -14.24
CA ASP A 244 -6.48 -7.69 -14.33
C ASP A 244 -6.44 -8.37 -12.95
N PHE A 245 -6.97 -7.69 -11.93
CA PHE A 245 -7.08 -8.21 -10.57
C PHE A 245 -8.35 -9.06 -10.42
N VAL A 246 -8.25 -10.30 -10.91
CA VAL A 246 -9.32 -11.31 -10.89
C VAL A 246 -8.91 -12.45 -9.95
N PRO A 247 -9.81 -12.97 -9.10
CA PRO A 247 -9.47 -14.05 -8.20
C PRO A 247 -9.14 -15.33 -8.98
N THR A 248 -8.27 -16.17 -8.43
CA THR A 248 -7.98 -17.49 -9.01
C THR A 248 -9.21 -18.40 -8.96
N ASP A 249 -9.42 -19.22 -10.00
CA ASP A 249 -10.53 -20.18 -10.07
C ASP A 249 -10.60 -21.11 -8.85
N VAL A 250 -9.42 -21.51 -8.35
CA VAL A 250 -9.28 -22.25 -7.10
C VAL A 250 -8.64 -21.32 -6.07
N THR A 251 -9.36 -21.05 -4.98
CA THR A 251 -8.85 -20.23 -3.89
C THR A 251 -7.79 -21.02 -3.09
N PRO A 252 -6.58 -20.47 -2.86
CA PRO A 252 -5.61 -21.07 -1.96
C PRO A 252 -6.08 -20.89 -0.52
N VAL A 253 -6.45 -21.99 0.13
CA VAL A 253 -6.92 -21.99 1.52
C VAL A 253 -5.87 -22.69 2.40
N PRO A 254 -5.38 -22.03 3.47
CA PRO A 254 -4.46 -22.68 4.39
C PRO A 254 -5.21 -23.71 5.24
N ASN A 255 -4.52 -24.76 5.67
CA ASN A 255 -5.07 -25.62 6.70
C ASN A 255 -4.89 -24.91 8.06
N VAL A 256 -5.87 -25.02 8.95
CA VAL A 256 -5.81 -24.41 10.28
C VAL A 256 -6.26 -25.39 11.35
N THR A 257 -5.42 -25.54 12.38
CA THR A 257 -5.80 -26.20 13.63
C THR A 257 -6.29 -25.13 14.60
N PHE A 258 -7.55 -25.25 15.01
CA PHE A 258 -8.20 -24.38 15.98
C PHE A 258 -7.84 -24.76 17.43
N PRO A 259 -8.09 -23.89 18.42
CA PRO A 259 -8.02 -24.26 19.83
C PRO A 259 -8.87 -25.52 20.11
N GLU A 260 -8.39 -26.40 20.99
CA GLU A 260 -9.15 -27.60 21.38
C GLU A 260 -10.44 -27.21 22.11
N GLY A 261 -11.59 -27.66 21.56
CA GLY A 261 -12.90 -27.42 22.15
C GLY A 261 -13.40 -25.97 22.03
N GLU A 262 -14.46 -25.66 22.78
CA GLU A 262 -14.99 -24.30 22.86
C GLU A 262 -14.26 -23.50 23.95
N VAL A 263 -13.94 -22.22 23.67
CA VAL A 263 -13.27 -21.36 24.66
C VAL A 263 -14.33 -20.62 25.46
N THR A 264 -14.57 -21.05 26.70
CA THR A 264 -15.49 -20.33 27.63
C THR A 264 -14.70 -19.41 28.55
N VAL A 265 -15.06 -18.12 28.56
CA VAL A 265 -14.39 -17.06 29.31
C VAL A 265 -15.34 -16.48 30.36
N SER A 266 -14.93 -16.49 31.63
CA SER A 266 -15.72 -15.96 32.74
C SER A 266 -15.80 -14.42 32.69
N PRO A 267 -16.77 -13.79 33.36
CA PRO A 267 -16.84 -12.33 33.47
C PRO A 267 -15.53 -11.72 33.99
N GLY A 268 -15.00 -10.73 33.28
CA GLY A 268 -13.74 -10.05 33.61
C GLY A 268 -12.46 -10.87 33.36
N GLU A 269 -12.58 -12.12 32.89
CA GLU A 269 -11.46 -12.97 32.57
C GLU A 269 -10.95 -12.70 31.14
N THR A 270 -9.65 -12.97 30.94
CA THR A 270 -9.03 -13.05 29.62
C THR A 270 -8.52 -14.47 29.40
N LYS A 271 -8.84 -15.09 28.26
CA LYS A 271 -8.25 -16.37 27.83
C LYS A 271 -7.61 -16.26 26.46
N GLU A 272 -6.52 -17.00 26.27
CA GLU A 272 -5.82 -17.10 25.00
C GLU A 272 -6.41 -18.23 24.14
N ALA A 273 -6.65 -17.95 22.87
CA ALA A 273 -6.97 -18.92 21.83
C ALA A 273 -5.81 -18.98 20.83
N ARG A 274 -5.18 -20.14 20.66
CA ARG A 274 -4.06 -20.36 19.72
C ARG A 274 -4.53 -21.06 18.44
N PHE A 275 -3.97 -20.64 17.31
CA PHE A 275 -4.21 -21.21 15.99
C PHE A 275 -2.88 -21.63 15.37
N THR A 276 -2.87 -22.77 14.69
CA THR A 276 -1.70 -23.23 13.95
C THR A 276 -2.07 -23.42 12.48
N PHE A 277 -1.36 -22.74 11.60
CA PHE A 277 -1.60 -22.76 10.16
C PHE A 277 -0.59 -23.66 9.45
N GLU A 278 -1.00 -24.22 8.31
CA GLU A 278 -0.10 -24.77 7.29
C GLU A 278 -0.35 -24.04 5.95
N PRO A 279 0.70 -23.75 5.16
CA PRO A 279 0.53 -23.12 3.85
C PRO A 279 -0.34 -23.97 2.91
N PRO A 280 -1.13 -23.33 2.01
CA PRO A 280 -1.82 -24.03 0.93
C PRO A 280 -0.83 -24.84 0.08
N LYS A 281 -1.22 -26.06 -0.31
CA LYS A 281 -0.40 -26.97 -1.14
C LYS A 281 -1.00 -27.11 -2.54
N GLY A 282 -0.18 -27.43 -3.53
CA GLY A 282 -0.62 -27.69 -4.91
C GLY A 282 -0.79 -26.46 -5.80
N PHE A 283 -0.27 -25.29 -5.39
CA PHE A 283 -0.29 -24.06 -6.18
C PHE A 283 1.05 -23.78 -6.86
N ASN A 284 1.03 -23.06 -7.97
CA ASN A 284 2.25 -22.67 -8.69
C ASN A 284 3.05 -21.61 -7.91
N SER A 285 4.07 -22.06 -7.17
CA SER A 285 4.91 -21.15 -6.37
C SER A 285 5.58 -20.06 -7.20
N SER A 286 5.87 -20.28 -8.49
CA SER A 286 6.49 -19.27 -9.35
C SER A 286 5.53 -18.14 -9.73
N ALA A 287 4.22 -18.38 -9.72
CA ALA A 287 3.19 -17.36 -9.95
C ALA A 287 2.92 -16.49 -8.70
N MET A 288 3.58 -16.80 -7.58
CA MET A 288 3.41 -16.17 -6.28
C MET A 288 1.93 -16.03 -5.84
N PRO A 289 1.25 -17.14 -5.48
CA PRO A 289 -0.15 -17.12 -5.08
C PRO A 289 -0.31 -16.47 -3.70
N LEU A 290 -1.01 -15.34 -3.65
CA LEU A 290 -1.47 -14.68 -2.43
C LEU A 290 -2.77 -15.31 -1.96
N TYR A 291 -2.85 -15.54 -0.66
CA TYR A 291 -4.05 -16.01 0.01
C TYR A 291 -4.32 -15.22 1.28
N SER A 292 -5.59 -15.07 1.61
CA SER A 292 -6.01 -14.35 2.80
C SER A 292 -7.41 -14.76 3.23
N GLY A 293 -7.83 -14.22 4.37
CA GLY A 293 -9.17 -14.42 4.90
C GLY A 293 -9.24 -13.98 6.35
N LYS A 294 -10.19 -14.55 7.09
CA LYS A 294 -10.42 -14.23 8.48
C LYS A 294 -10.62 -15.48 9.32
N ILE A 295 -10.22 -15.40 10.58
CA ILE A 295 -10.78 -16.23 11.64
C ILE A 295 -11.99 -15.49 12.20
N LEU A 296 -13.19 -16.00 11.97
CA LEU A 296 -14.41 -15.47 12.60
C LEU A 296 -14.50 -16.01 14.03
N VAL A 297 -14.84 -15.13 14.96
CA VAL A 297 -14.96 -15.39 16.39
C VAL A 297 -16.42 -15.16 16.76
N HIS A 298 -17.18 -16.25 16.90
CA HIS A 298 -18.59 -16.21 17.25
C HIS A 298 -18.77 -16.42 18.76
N ALA A 299 -19.37 -15.45 19.42
CA ALA A 299 -19.70 -15.51 20.83
C ALA A 299 -21.13 -16.03 21.04
N SER A 300 -21.33 -16.80 22.10
CA SER A 300 -22.65 -17.36 22.49
C SER A 300 -23.74 -16.31 22.79
N ASN A 301 -23.37 -15.04 23.01
CA ASN A 301 -24.31 -13.92 23.14
C ASN A 301 -24.69 -13.26 21.79
N GLY A 302 -24.25 -13.82 20.67
CA GLY A 302 -24.52 -13.31 19.32
C GLY A 302 -23.53 -12.25 18.81
N GLU A 303 -22.48 -11.93 19.57
CA GLU A 303 -21.41 -11.08 19.07
C GLU A 303 -20.54 -11.84 18.06
N GLU A 304 -20.12 -11.15 16.98
CA GLU A 304 -19.22 -11.70 15.97
C GLU A 304 -18.09 -10.72 15.64
N LEU A 305 -16.86 -11.17 15.89
CA LEU A 305 -15.63 -10.44 15.64
C LEU A 305 -14.76 -11.24 14.65
N ALA A 306 -13.73 -10.61 14.08
CA ALA A 306 -12.85 -11.28 13.13
C ALA A 306 -11.38 -10.93 13.33
N VAL A 307 -10.48 -11.87 13.03
CA VAL A 307 -9.04 -11.65 12.99
C VAL A 307 -8.53 -11.94 11.57
N PRO A 308 -7.87 -10.98 10.89
CA PRO A 308 -7.42 -11.20 9.52
C PRO A 308 -6.16 -12.07 9.47
N TYR A 309 -6.05 -12.90 8.44
CA TYR A 309 -4.83 -13.61 8.07
C TYR A 309 -4.46 -13.37 6.61
N MET A 310 -3.17 -13.46 6.30
CA MET A 310 -2.64 -13.34 4.94
C MET A 310 -1.31 -14.09 4.85
N GLY A 311 -1.08 -14.77 3.73
CA GLY A 311 0.20 -15.38 3.41
C GLY A 311 0.44 -15.46 1.90
N VAL A 312 1.62 -15.91 1.55
CA VAL A 312 2.04 -16.11 0.16
C VAL A 312 2.54 -17.54 -0.01
N ALA A 313 1.96 -18.29 -0.95
CA ALA A 313 2.30 -19.69 -1.20
C ALA A 313 3.53 -19.81 -2.12
N SER A 314 4.62 -19.12 -1.76
CA SER A 314 5.82 -18.98 -2.57
C SER A 314 7.06 -18.63 -1.73
N ASP A 315 8.25 -18.82 -2.30
CA ASP A 315 9.50 -18.23 -1.81
C ASP A 315 9.67 -16.86 -2.48
N VAL A 316 9.35 -15.80 -1.73
CA VAL A 316 9.27 -14.44 -2.29
C VAL A 316 10.66 -13.94 -2.65
N ARG A 317 11.68 -14.25 -1.83
CA ARG A 317 13.07 -13.83 -2.08
C ARG A 317 13.63 -14.46 -3.34
N LYS A 318 13.35 -15.75 -3.56
CA LYS A 318 13.77 -16.45 -4.78
C LYS A 318 13.16 -15.83 -6.02
N ASN A 319 11.88 -15.43 -5.97
CA ASN A 319 11.19 -14.83 -7.11
C ASN A 319 11.56 -13.36 -7.36
N PHE A 320 11.95 -12.61 -6.32
CA PHE A 320 12.38 -11.21 -6.41
C PHE A 320 13.86 -11.00 -6.08
N LYS A 321 14.74 -11.84 -6.64
CA LYS A 321 16.18 -11.59 -6.59
C LYS A 321 16.57 -10.33 -7.39
N LYS A 322 15.89 -10.08 -8.52
CA LYS A 322 15.97 -8.82 -9.27
C LYS A 322 14.87 -7.89 -8.78
N MET A 323 15.27 -6.87 -8.02
CA MET A 323 14.42 -5.83 -7.45
C MET A 323 14.18 -4.71 -8.42
N PHE A 324 15.17 -4.29 -9.20
CA PHE A 324 14.98 -3.22 -10.17
C PHE A 324 14.18 -3.72 -11.38
N VAL A 325 13.35 -2.83 -11.92
CA VAL A 325 12.73 -3.03 -13.23
C VAL A 325 13.83 -2.97 -14.29
N GLU A 326 13.62 -3.63 -15.44
CA GLU A 326 14.53 -3.55 -16.59
C GLU A 326 14.83 -2.08 -16.95
N ASP A 327 16.06 -1.82 -17.40
CA ASP A 327 16.64 -0.49 -17.67
C ASP A 327 16.80 0.44 -16.46
N TYR A 328 16.45 -0.01 -15.25
CA TYR A 328 16.72 0.68 -13.99
C TYR A 328 17.74 -0.06 -13.12
N PRO A 329 18.44 0.65 -12.22
CA PRO A 329 18.48 2.11 -12.09
C PRO A 329 19.16 2.77 -13.30
N SER A 330 18.77 4.01 -13.59
CA SER A 330 19.36 4.84 -14.63
C SER A 330 19.83 6.16 -14.03
N ILE A 331 20.95 6.68 -14.53
CA ILE A 331 21.51 7.95 -14.05
C ILE A 331 21.68 8.89 -15.23
N TYR A 332 21.29 10.13 -15.00
CA TYR A 332 21.39 11.22 -15.96
C TYR A 332 22.13 12.40 -15.34
N SER A 333 22.69 13.25 -16.19
CA SER A 333 23.38 14.46 -15.76
C SER A 333 23.25 15.57 -16.80
N GLY A 334 23.44 16.81 -16.36
CA GLY A 334 23.34 17.99 -17.21
C GLY A 334 21.89 18.36 -17.56
N ARG A 335 21.70 19.58 -18.04
CA ARG A 335 20.36 20.09 -18.43
C ARG A 335 19.66 19.22 -19.48
N GLY A 336 20.43 18.63 -20.40
CA GLY A 336 19.93 17.72 -21.43
C GLY A 336 19.60 16.30 -20.96
N ALA A 337 19.77 16.00 -19.67
CA ALA A 337 19.61 14.65 -19.10
C ALA A 337 20.43 13.60 -19.88
N THR A 338 21.72 13.86 -20.07
CA THR A 338 22.63 12.91 -20.74
C THR A 338 22.78 11.66 -19.89
N PRO A 339 22.50 10.45 -20.41
CA PRO A 339 22.68 9.20 -19.68
C PRO A 339 24.14 8.94 -19.29
N ILE A 340 24.36 8.32 -18.13
CA ILE A 340 25.69 8.09 -17.56
C ILE A 340 26.61 7.24 -18.48
N MET A 341 26.04 6.35 -19.29
CA MET A 341 26.79 5.54 -20.27
C MET A 341 27.49 6.39 -21.34
N TYR A 342 27.06 7.63 -21.56
CA TYR A 342 27.69 8.58 -22.48
C TYR A 342 28.51 9.65 -21.76
N LYS A 343 28.29 9.84 -20.46
CA LYS A 343 28.95 10.85 -19.62
C LYS A 343 29.04 10.36 -18.18
N SER A 344 30.20 9.85 -17.80
CA SER A 344 30.49 9.32 -16.46
C SER A 344 31.47 10.19 -15.67
N ASN A 345 31.58 11.47 -16.02
CA ASN A 345 32.37 12.44 -15.27
C ASN A 345 31.49 13.60 -14.82
N PHE A 346 31.77 14.18 -13.65
CA PHE A 346 30.93 15.22 -13.04
C PHE A 346 31.79 16.33 -12.43
N THR A 347 31.48 17.58 -12.78
CA THR A 347 32.06 18.77 -12.14
C THR A 347 31.30 19.19 -10.89
N PHE A 348 30.06 18.70 -10.69
CA PHE A 348 29.11 19.16 -9.67
C PHE A 348 28.79 20.65 -9.77
N ASN A 349 28.82 21.21 -10.98
CA ASN A 349 28.35 22.55 -11.24
C ASN A 349 26.81 22.62 -11.06
N LEU A 350 26.39 23.21 -9.94
CA LEU A 350 24.99 23.33 -9.54
C LEU A 350 24.25 24.47 -10.26
N SER A 351 24.91 25.23 -11.12
CA SER A 351 24.24 26.33 -11.82
C SER A 351 23.03 25.84 -12.61
N TYR A 352 22.02 26.71 -12.68
CA TYR A 352 20.77 26.42 -13.40
C TYR A 352 20.99 25.94 -14.85
N TYR A 353 22.05 26.44 -15.51
CA TYR A 353 22.33 26.12 -16.91
C TYR A 353 23.13 24.83 -17.13
N GLU A 354 24.03 24.49 -16.20
CA GLU A 354 24.89 23.31 -16.35
C GLU A 354 24.24 22.06 -15.77
N GLN A 355 23.76 22.09 -14.52
CA GLN A 355 23.17 20.94 -13.80
C GLN A 355 24.06 19.68 -13.81
N ASP A 356 25.36 19.87 -13.61
CA ASP A 356 26.36 18.83 -13.88
C ASP A 356 26.60 17.91 -12.66
N PHE A 357 25.59 17.12 -12.31
CA PHE A 357 25.64 16.17 -11.21
C PHE A 357 24.78 14.92 -11.49
N PRO A 358 24.97 13.80 -10.76
CA PRO A 358 24.17 12.59 -10.94
C PRO A 358 22.72 12.74 -10.48
N ARG A 359 21.77 12.43 -11.36
CA ARG A 359 20.34 12.30 -11.06
C ARG A 359 19.92 10.87 -11.31
N LEU A 360 19.74 10.13 -10.23
CA LEU A 360 19.30 8.75 -10.23
C LEU A 360 17.78 8.67 -10.43
N GLN A 361 17.36 7.79 -11.33
CA GLN A 361 16.00 7.31 -11.44
C GLN A 361 15.97 5.79 -11.20
N PHE A 362 14.97 5.30 -10.47
CA PHE A 362 14.80 3.87 -10.26
C PHE A 362 13.32 3.47 -10.13
N ARG A 363 13.04 2.23 -10.53
CA ARG A 363 11.75 1.56 -10.34
C ARG A 363 11.99 0.20 -9.70
N LEU A 364 11.13 -0.17 -8.77
CA LEU A 364 11.22 -1.42 -8.02
C LEU A 364 10.07 -2.36 -8.37
N ARG A 365 10.40 -3.60 -8.73
CA ARG A 365 9.45 -4.70 -8.95
C ARG A 365 8.73 -5.03 -7.63
N TYR A 366 9.47 -5.10 -6.53
CA TYR A 366 8.91 -5.37 -5.21
C TYR A 366 9.28 -4.26 -4.22
N GLY A 367 8.52 -4.07 -3.15
CA GLY A 367 8.87 -3.07 -2.14
C GLY A 367 10.22 -3.40 -1.50
N ALA A 368 11.03 -2.40 -1.19
CA ALA A 368 12.36 -2.58 -0.63
C ALA A 368 12.46 -1.92 0.75
N GLN A 369 12.90 -2.67 1.75
CA GLN A 369 13.16 -2.11 3.08
C GLN A 369 14.27 -1.07 3.04
N ILE A 370 15.32 -1.32 2.24
CA ILE A 370 16.52 -0.49 2.17
C ILE A 370 16.95 -0.37 0.71
N LEU A 371 17.20 0.87 0.27
CA LEU A 371 17.97 1.18 -0.92
C LEU A 371 19.18 2.03 -0.53
N ARG A 372 20.36 1.60 -0.96
CA ARG A 372 21.63 2.30 -0.73
C ARG A 372 22.17 2.86 -2.03
N TRP A 373 22.73 4.06 -1.97
CA TRP A 373 23.54 4.67 -3.01
C TRP A 373 24.93 4.95 -2.45
N ASP A 374 25.79 3.96 -2.55
CA ASP A 374 27.11 3.92 -1.94
C ASP A 374 28.20 4.34 -2.94
N ILE A 375 29.21 5.04 -2.45
CA ILE A 375 30.39 5.45 -3.20
C ILE A 375 31.61 4.71 -2.62
N PHE A 376 32.35 4.05 -3.50
CA PHE A 376 33.55 3.29 -3.20
C PHE A 376 34.74 3.83 -3.99
N GLU A 377 35.94 3.52 -3.51
CA GLU A 377 37.19 3.71 -4.25
C GLU A 377 37.17 2.88 -5.56
N ILE A 378 37.82 3.40 -6.61
CA ILE A 378 37.91 2.70 -7.89
C ILE A 378 38.57 1.32 -7.73
N GLY A 379 38.04 0.31 -8.43
CA GLY A 379 38.53 -1.06 -8.37
C GLY A 379 38.03 -1.90 -7.18
N TRP A 380 37.19 -1.34 -6.32
CA TRP A 380 36.51 -2.10 -5.25
C TRP A 380 35.60 -3.21 -5.82
N GLU A 381 35.57 -4.38 -5.17
CA GLU A 381 34.69 -5.49 -5.53
C GLU A 381 33.77 -5.93 -4.38
N GLU A 382 32.64 -6.57 -4.69
CA GLU A 382 31.68 -7.06 -3.66
C GLU A 382 32.29 -8.05 -2.65
N LYS A 383 33.38 -8.73 -3.00
CA LYS A 383 34.10 -9.61 -2.06
C LYS A 383 34.79 -8.82 -0.93
N ASP A 384 34.99 -7.52 -1.13
CA ASP A 384 35.65 -6.60 -0.20
C ASP A 384 34.64 -5.87 0.72
N TRP A 385 33.35 -6.21 0.64
CA TRP A 385 32.21 -5.62 1.38
C TRP A 385 32.41 -5.48 2.89
N GLY A 386 33.27 -6.29 3.50
CA GLY A 386 33.73 -6.09 4.87
C GLY A 386 32.61 -6.08 5.90
N THR A 387 32.36 -4.92 6.54
CA THR A 387 31.40 -4.75 7.64
C THR A 387 30.12 -4.02 7.20
N TYR A 388 28.96 -4.47 7.70
CA TYR A 388 27.70 -3.77 7.53
C TYR A 388 27.21 -3.11 8.85
N PRO A 389 26.70 -1.86 8.81
CA PRO A 389 26.73 -0.96 7.67
C PRO A 389 28.17 -0.55 7.29
N PRO A 390 28.45 -0.24 6.01
CA PRO A 390 29.76 0.24 5.58
C PRO A 390 30.18 1.49 6.36
N VAL A 391 31.47 1.58 6.71
CA VAL A 391 32.05 2.67 7.51
C VAL A 391 33.01 3.47 6.65
N PRO A 392 32.83 4.80 6.50
CA PRO A 392 33.72 5.62 5.66
C PRO A 392 35.21 5.41 6.00
N GLY A 393 36.04 5.25 4.97
CA GLY A 393 37.48 4.99 5.09
C GLY A 393 37.86 3.54 5.41
N LYS A 394 36.90 2.59 5.44
CA LYS A 394 37.16 1.16 5.61
C LYS A 394 36.68 0.36 4.42
N GLY A 395 37.48 -0.62 3.99
CA GLY A 395 37.10 -1.54 2.90
C GLY A 395 36.78 -0.84 1.59
N GLY A 396 37.47 0.27 1.30
CA GLY A 396 37.25 1.10 0.10
C GLY A 396 35.95 1.92 0.11
N PHE A 397 35.14 1.89 1.17
CA PHE A 397 33.91 2.69 1.24
C PHE A 397 34.24 4.16 1.53
N VAL A 398 33.86 5.04 0.60
CA VAL A 398 34.08 6.48 0.71
C VAL A 398 32.95 7.13 1.50
N GLY A 399 31.70 6.77 1.18
CA GLY A 399 30.52 7.30 1.84
C GLY A 399 29.26 6.99 1.05
N MET A 400 28.12 7.37 1.59
CA MET A 400 26.82 7.21 0.91
C MET A 400 26.38 8.55 0.35
N ALA A 401 25.87 8.58 -0.88
CA ALA A 401 25.32 9.79 -1.47
C ALA A 401 24.16 10.34 -0.62
N ALA A 402 24.17 11.64 -0.34
CA ALA A 402 23.01 12.34 0.22
C ALA A 402 22.15 12.85 -0.93
N THR A 403 20.84 12.60 -0.86
CA THR A 403 19.92 12.95 -1.94
C THR A 403 19.24 14.27 -1.60
N TRP A 404 19.13 15.18 -2.56
CA TRP A 404 18.38 16.43 -2.37
C TRP A 404 16.87 16.15 -2.26
N ASP A 405 16.20 16.70 -1.24
CA ASP A 405 14.82 16.36 -0.82
C ASP A 405 13.74 16.90 -1.78
N ASN A 406 14.07 17.92 -2.56
CA ASN A 406 13.12 18.58 -3.45
C ASN A 406 13.16 18.05 -4.90
N ASP A 407 13.84 16.92 -5.10
CA ASP A 407 14.00 16.22 -6.38
C ASP A 407 12.66 15.80 -7.00
N ARG A 408 11.63 15.56 -6.19
CA ARG A 408 10.29 15.17 -6.66
C ARG A 408 9.40 16.31 -7.15
N HIS A 409 9.71 17.54 -6.75
CA HIS A 409 8.87 18.71 -7.06
C HIS A 409 9.56 19.70 -8.00
N SER A 410 10.85 19.48 -8.28
CA SER A 410 11.67 20.38 -9.09
C SER A 410 12.07 19.76 -10.41
N VAL A 411 12.05 20.58 -11.46
CA VAL A 411 12.55 20.19 -12.79
C VAL A 411 14.06 20.39 -12.88
N TYR A 412 14.58 21.39 -12.16
CA TYR A 412 16.00 21.75 -12.08
C TYR A 412 16.35 22.21 -10.67
N PHE A 413 17.62 22.06 -10.29
CA PHE A 413 18.17 22.74 -9.13
C PHE A 413 18.50 24.19 -9.51
N ASP A 414 18.23 25.14 -8.64
CA ASP A 414 18.50 26.55 -8.90
C ASP A 414 19.07 27.17 -7.63
N PRO A 415 20.38 27.46 -7.58
CA PRO A 415 21.03 27.92 -6.36
C PRO A 415 20.48 29.27 -5.85
N ASP A 416 19.76 30.02 -6.67
CA ASP A 416 19.13 31.28 -6.24
C ASP A 416 17.85 31.05 -5.42
N PHE A 417 17.21 29.88 -5.55
CA PHE A 417 15.93 29.56 -4.90
C PHE A 417 15.98 28.30 -4.04
N HIS A 418 17.00 27.46 -4.22
CA HIS A 418 17.09 26.14 -3.63
C HIS A 418 18.33 26.03 -2.75
N ASP A 419 18.13 25.42 -1.57
CA ASP A 419 19.21 25.10 -0.65
C ASP A 419 19.76 23.70 -0.97
N GLU A 420 21.06 23.61 -1.27
CA GLU A 420 21.75 22.34 -1.47
C GLU A 420 21.89 21.51 -0.17
N PHE A 421 21.62 22.11 0.99
CA PHE A 421 21.59 21.43 2.29
C PHE A 421 20.24 20.78 2.62
N ASP A 422 19.21 20.96 1.79
CA ASP A 422 17.95 20.24 1.90
C ASP A 422 18.15 18.78 1.46
N ILE A 423 18.82 18.00 2.31
CA ILE A 423 19.25 16.63 2.01
C ILE A 423 18.52 15.58 2.84
N VAL A 424 18.08 14.53 2.17
CA VAL A 424 17.75 13.24 2.78
C VAL A 424 19.03 12.44 2.89
N ARG A 425 19.48 12.24 4.13
CA ARG A 425 20.63 11.38 4.44
C ARG A 425 20.15 9.93 4.37
N GLY A 426 20.74 9.15 3.46
CA GLY A 426 20.36 7.77 3.26
C GLY A 426 20.61 6.87 4.49
N PRO A 427 20.30 5.57 4.37
CA PRO A 427 19.72 4.94 3.19
C PRO A 427 18.26 5.35 2.98
N LEU A 428 17.74 5.21 1.76
CA LEU A 428 16.30 5.31 1.55
C LEU A 428 15.65 4.04 2.10
N THR A 429 14.57 4.18 2.85
CA THR A 429 13.91 3.05 3.53
C THR A 429 12.43 2.97 3.25
N GLU A 430 11.84 1.80 3.46
CA GLU A 430 10.39 1.57 3.39
C GLU A 430 9.80 1.95 2.00
N LEU A 431 10.53 1.63 0.94
CA LEU A 431 10.16 1.98 -0.43
C LEU A 431 9.06 1.04 -0.92
N ALA A 432 7.96 1.62 -1.41
CA ALA A 432 6.92 0.86 -2.08
C ALA A 432 7.41 0.34 -3.43
N ARG A 433 6.81 -0.76 -3.88
CA ARG A 433 6.93 -1.18 -5.29
C ARG A 433 6.47 -0.05 -6.20
N ASP A 434 6.98 -0.05 -7.41
CA ASP A 434 6.72 1.00 -8.37
C ASP A 434 5.30 0.93 -8.96
N ASP A 435 4.75 2.11 -9.26
CA ASP A 435 3.49 2.31 -9.94
C ASP A 435 3.76 3.02 -11.27
N TYR A 436 3.51 2.33 -12.38
CA TYR A 436 3.79 2.82 -13.73
C TYR A 436 2.93 4.01 -14.16
N ASN A 437 1.87 4.36 -13.42
CA ASN A 437 1.10 5.58 -13.65
C ASN A 437 1.82 6.83 -13.11
N TYR A 438 2.85 6.64 -12.27
CA TYR A 438 3.65 7.72 -11.72
C TYR A 438 5.07 7.73 -12.31
N PRO A 439 5.75 8.89 -12.30
CA PRO A 439 7.17 8.98 -12.60
C PRO A 439 7.98 8.01 -11.72
N PRO A 440 9.15 7.52 -12.20
CA PRO A 440 10.02 6.70 -11.38
C PRO A 440 10.45 7.46 -10.13
N TYR A 441 10.88 6.73 -9.10
CA TYR A 441 11.58 7.37 -7.98
C TYR A 441 12.78 8.13 -8.51
N GLN A 442 13.02 9.30 -7.93
CA GLN A 442 14.18 10.12 -8.20
C GLN A 442 15.04 10.22 -6.94
N ALA A 443 16.32 10.50 -7.16
CA ALA A 443 17.28 10.84 -6.13
C ALA A 443 18.40 11.65 -6.79
N TRP A 444 18.62 12.89 -6.36
CA TRP A 444 19.64 13.76 -6.95
C TRP A 444 20.81 13.91 -6.00
N TRP A 445 22.02 13.61 -6.46
CA TRP A 445 23.22 13.72 -5.63
C TRP A 445 24.01 14.96 -6.01
N LEU A 446 23.91 16.03 -5.21
CA LEU A 446 24.58 17.32 -5.45
C LEU A 446 26.04 17.34 -4.97
N GLY A 447 26.63 16.18 -4.68
CA GLY A 447 28.04 16.04 -4.30
C GLY A 447 28.30 15.88 -2.80
N ARG A 448 27.29 16.06 -1.95
CA ARG A 448 27.39 15.81 -0.51
C ARG A 448 27.16 14.34 -0.15
N LEU A 449 27.96 13.82 0.76
CA LEU A 449 27.80 12.49 1.35
C LEU A 449 26.90 12.59 2.60
N ALA A 450 26.39 11.46 3.07
CA ALA A 450 25.47 11.38 4.20
C ALA A 450 26.08 11.87 5.53
N ASP A 451 27.41 11.90 5.65
CA ASP A 451 28.12 12.48 6.78
C ASP A 451 28.30 14.01 6.68
N GLY A 452 27.85 14.61 5.57
CA GLY A 452 27.91 16.04 5.28
C GLY A 452 29.13 16.48 4.46
N GLN A 453 30.14 15.61 4.30
CA GLN A 453 31.34 15.94 3.53
C GLN A 453 31.04 15.99 2.03
N ARG A 454 31.77 16.81 1.28
CA ARG A 454 31.73 16.78 -0.19
C ARG A 454 32.65 15.70 -0.74
N ILE A 455 32.22 15.06 -1.82
CA ILE A 455 33.10 14.15 -2.57
C ILE A 455 34.25 14.95 -3.19
N LYS A 456 35.47 14.41 -3.09
CA LYS A 456 36.69 15.04 -3.62
C LYS A 456 36.89 14.66 -5.09
N PRO A 457 37.71 15.41 -5.86
CA PRO A 457 38.13 14.97 -7.17
C PRO A 457 38.82 13.62 -7.14
N GLY A 458 38.53 12.79 -8.13
CA GLY A 458 39.08 11.44 -8.20
C GLY A 458 38.20 10.47 -8.99
N ASN A 459 38.68 9.24 -9.09
CA ASN A 459 37.98 8.13 -9.72
C ASN A 459 37.34 7.24 -8.66
N TYR A 460 36.08 6.90 -8.88
CA TYR A 460 35.25 6.19 -7.91
C TYR A 460 34.36 5.16 -8.60
N LEU A 461 33.81 4.27 -7.80
CA LEU A 461 32.75 3.35 -8.18
C LEU A 461 31.49 3.75 -7.41
N MET A 462 30.37 3.93 -8.10
CA MET A 462 29.06 4.00 -7.44
C MET A 462 28.38 2.65 -7.44
N ARG A 463 27.71 2.35 -6.33
CA ARG A 463 26.93 1.13 -6.12
C ARG A 463 25.53 1.51 -5.65
N ILE A 464 24.53 1.21 -6.47
CA ILE A 464 23.12 1.36 -6.11
C ILE A 464 22.57 -0.03 -5.84
N ALA A 465 21.98 -0.22 -4.66
CA ALA A 465 21.54 -1.54 -4.24
C ALA A 465 20.23 -1.52 -3.47
N ALA A 466 19.28 -2.35 -3.90
CA ALA A 466 18.03 -2.59 -3.22
C ALA A 466 18.06 -3.94 -2.51
N LEU A 467 17.68 -3.98 -1.23
CA LEU A 467 17.63 -5.20 -0.44
C LEU A 467 16.48 -6.08 -0.94
N SER A 468 16.77 -7.35 -1.28
CA SER A 468 15.72 -8.32 -1.62
C SER A 468 14.77 -8.56 -0.43
N PRO A 469 13.51 -8.96 -0.66
CA PRO A 469 12.57 -9.26 0.42
C PRO A 469 13.11 -10.35 1.34
N PHE A 470 12.96 -10.17 2.66
CA PHE A 470 13.56 -11.00 3.71
C PHE A 470 15.09 -11.14 3.61
N GLY A 471 15.75 -10.20 2.93
CA GLY A 471 17.19 -10.15 2.80
C GLY A 471 17.86 -9.74 4.12
N ASP A 472 18.85 -10.53 4.55
CA ASP A 472 19.88 -10.09 5.49
C ASP A 472 20.79 -9.01 4.85
N PRO A 473 20.79 -7.75 5.33
CA PRO A 473 21.56 -6.67 4.74
C PRO A 473 23.09 -6.84 4.90
N THR A 474 23.53 -7.76 5.77
CA THR A 474 24.97 -8.04 5.96
C THR A 474 25.59 -8.91 4.87
N LYS A 475 24.76 -9.49 3.99
CA LYS A 475 25.20 -10.41 2.92
C LYS A 475 25.09 -9.74 1.56
N SER A 476 26.19 -9.64 0.81
CA SER A 476 26.21 -8.96 -0.49
C SER A 476 25.29 -9.61 -1.54
N ASP A 477 25.12 -10.93 -1.51
CA ASP A 477 24.26 -11.68 -2.44
C ASP A 477 22.75 -11.57 -2.15
N HIS A 478 22.37 -10.84 -1.10
CA HIS A 478 20.99 -10.52 -0.73
C HIS A 478 20.51 -9.16 -1.29
N TRP A 479 21.37 -8.47 -2.05
CA TRP A 479 21.06 -7.21 -2.70
C TRP A 479 20.93 -7.41 -4.20
N ASP A 480 19.98 -6.71 -4.82
CA ASP A 480 20.04 -6.46 -6.27
C ASP A 480 20.90 -5.22 -6.49
N ILE A 481 21.94 -5.34 -7.32
CA ILE A 481 23.05 -4.40 -7.35
C ILE A 481 23.27 -3.88 -8.77
N TRP A 482 23.35 -2.56 -8.88
CA TRP A 482 23.84 -1.85 -10.06
C TRP A 482 25.10 -1.07 -9.71
N ARG A 483 26.04 -1.02 -10.66
CA ARG A 483 27.37 -0.43 -10.45
C ARG A 483 27.85 0.30 -11.68
N HIS A 484 28.60 1.39 -11.47
CA HIS A 484 29.21 2.16 -12.55
C HIS A 484 30.43 2.95 -12.05
N ASP A 485 31.50 2.95 -12.84
CA ASP A 485 32.68 3.77 -12.55
C ASP A 485 32.43 5.22 -12.96
N PHE A 486 32.94 6.19 -12.20
CA PHE A 486 32.79 7.60 -12.54
C PHE A 486 33.97 8.44 -12.03
N GLU A 487 34.09 9.63 -12.61
CA GLU A 487 35.13 10.61 -12.28
C GLU A 487 34.50 11.88 -11.71
N VAL A 488 35.10 12.42 -10.65
CA VAL A 488 34.83 13.77 -10.16
C VAL A 488 35.98 14.67 -10.62
N ILE A 489 35.68 15.66 -11.45
CA ILE A 489 36.69 16.48 -12.16
C ILE A 489 37.20 17.61 -11.27
N ASP A 490 36.28 18.42 -10.74
CA ASP A 490 36.60 19.69 -10.10
C ASP A 490 36.48 19.63 -8.58
N ASN A 491 37.29 20.45 -7.90
CA ASN A 491 37.09 20.71 -6.48
C ASN A 491 35.76 21.43 -6.31
N GLN A 492 34.83 20.79 -5.61
CA GLN A 492 33.62 21.44 -5.15
C GLN A 492 34.00 22.48 -4.10
N THR A 493 34.01 23.75 -4.47
CA THR A 493 34.26 24.85 -3.53
C THR A 493 33.03 25.07 -2.65
N ASP A 494 33.24 25.27 -1.35
CA ASP A 494 32.19 25.62 -0.39
C ASP A 494 31.56 26.99 -0.64
#